data_AF-A0A1Q9T435-F1
#
_entry.id   AF-A0A1Q9T435-F1
#
_cell.length_a   1.000
_cell.length_b   1.000
_cell.length_c   1.000
_cell.angle_alpha   90.00
_cell.angle_beta   90.00
_cell.angle_gamma   90.00
#
_symmetry.space_group_name_H-M   'P 1'
#
loop_
_entity.id
_entity.type
_entity.pdbx_description
1 polymer ?
#
loop_
_entity_poly.entity_id
_entity_poly.type
_entity_poly.pdbx_seq_one_letter_code
_entity_poly.pdbx_strand_id
1 'polypeptide(L)'
;MLYLNRDQIGIPEDLQTSMLEPLGTAFPDAEIRREHLTAPLIGIWPATHPPFDVRFHFPHMASCDGTPEQQALVALCMAQECRKHGIRIVMATKDASFVCAVEEGDTVTDLLDPDRWSFINPNLLGHGDIMHSYPSPDQDESPGHSPDQHD
;
A
#
# COMPACT_ATOMS: atom_id res chain seq x y z
N MET A 1 -10.70 5.98 -2.32
CA MET A 1 -9.59 5.73 -3.26
C MET A 1 -9.84 4.48 -4.09
N LEU A 2 -9.30 4.38 -5.32
CA LEU A 2 -9.29 3.17 -6.13
C LEU A 2 -7.87 2.56 -6.14
N TYR A 3 -7.80 1.24 -6.14
CA TYR A 3 -6.58 0.47 -6.33
C TYR A 3 -6.73 -0.31 -7.63
N LEU A 4 -5.88 -0.03 -8.60
CA LEU A 4 -5.98 -0.61 -9.94
C LEU A 4 -4.81 -1.54 -10.19
N ASN A 5 -5.10 -2.71 -10.75
CA ASN A 5 -4.05 -3.58 -11.28
C ASN A 5 -3.43 -2.92 -12.52
N ARG A 6 -2.19 -2.44 -12.38
CA ARG A 6 -1.44 -1.77 -13.47
C ARG A 6 -1.17 -2.71 -14.65
N ASP A 7 -0.95 -3.98 -14.35
CA ASP A 7 -0.47 -4.97 -15.31
C ASP A 7 -1.62 -5.69 -16.03
N GLN A 8 -2.88 -5.41 -15.67
CA GLN A 8 -4.10 -5.99 -16.24
C GLN A 8 -4.20 -7.53 -16.15
N ILE A 9 -3.36 -8.17 -15.32
CA ILE A 9 -3.27 -9.63 -15.18
C ILE A 9 -4.36 -10.20 -14.24
N GLY A 10 -5.10 -9.32 -13.56
CA GLY A 10 -6.08 -9.68 -12.53
C GLY A 10 -5.46 -9.64 -11.13
N ILE A 11 -6.17 -9.08 -10.16
CA ILE A 11 -5.86 -9.10 -8.73
C ILE A 11 -5.99 -10.55 -8.25
N PRO A 12 -5.09 -11.06 -7.39
CA PRO A 12 -5.16 -12.44 -6.92
C PRO A 12 -6.50 -12.73 -6.23
N GLU A 13 -7.14 -13.86 -6.57
CA GLU A 13 -8.46 -14.23 -6.00
C GLU A 13 -8.40 -14.43 -4.47
N ASP A 14 -7.24 -14.81 -3.95
CA ASP A 14 -6.97 -15.00 -2.52
C ASP A 14 -6.55 -13.72 -1.79
N LEU A 15 -6.37 -12.59 -2.49
CA LEU A 15 -5.86 -11.35 -1.92
C LEU A 15 -6.65 -10.89 -0.70
N GLN A 16 -7.98 -11.04 -0.71
CA GLN A 16 -8.84 -10.67 0.42
C GLN A 16 -8.46 -11.42 1.71
N THR A 17 -7.96 -12.65 1.57
CA THR A 17 -7.50 -13.47 2.70
C THR A 17 -6.07 -13.13 3.06
N SER A 18 -5.19 -13.00 2.08
CA SER A 18 -3.77 -12.70 2.27
C SER A 18 -3.53 -11.33 2.91
N MET A 19 -4.46 -10.38 2.72
CA MET A 19 -4.38 -9.06 3.34
C MET A 19 -4.73 -9.02 4.84
N LEU A 20 -5.33 -10.06 5.42
CA LEU A 20 -5.81 -9.99 6.82
C LEU A 20 -4.67 -9.81 7.84
N GLU A 21 -3.57 -10.53 7.67
CA GLU A 21 -2.41 -10.45 8.57
C GLU A 21 -1.65 -9.12 8.42
N PRO A 22 -1.31 -8.64 7.21
CA PRO A 22 -0.73 -7.31 7.02
C PRO A 22 -1.60 -6.18 7.58
N LEU A 23 -2.93 -6.24 7.37
CA LEU A 23 -3.85 -5.26 7.93
C LEU A 23 -3.91 -5.33 9.46
N GLY A 24 -3.86 -6.52 10.05
CA GLY A 24 -3.79 -6.69 11.51
C GLY A 24 -2.51 -6.13 12.11
N THR A 25 -1.42 -6.14 11.35
CA THR A 25 -0.17 -5.49 11.74
C THR A 25 -0.26 -3.97 11.62
N ALA A 26 -0.85 -3.47 10.53
CA ALA A 26 -1.01 -2.04 10.27
C ALA A 26 -2.05 -1.35 11.19
N PHE A 27 -3.04 -2.11 11.67
CA PHE A 27 -4.11 -1.64 12.55
C PHE A 27 -4.22 -2.56 13.77
N PRO A 28 -3.25 -2.52 14.70
CA PRO A 28 -3.14 -3.49 15.79
C PRO A 28 -4.28 -3.38 16.83
N ASP A 29 -4.97 -2.25 16.88
CA ASP A 29 -6.14 -2.03 17.73
C ASP A 29 -7.47 -2.30 17.01
N ALA A 30 -7.43 -2.69 15.74
CA ALA A 30 -8.63 -2.87 14.93
C ALA A 30 -9.14 -4.31 14.97
N GLU A 31 -10.47 -4.41 15.01
CA GLU A 31 -11.13 -5.63 14.57
C GLU A 31 -11.13 -5.66 13.03
N ILE A 32 -10.71 -6.78 12.44
CA ILE A 32 -10.64 -6.93 10.98
C ILE A 32 -11.40 -8.20 10.60
N ARG A 33 -12.36 -8.06 9.68
CA ARG A 33 -13.20 -9.19 9.25
C ARG A 33 -13.41 -9.17 7.73
N ARG A 34 -13.41 -10.37 7.15
CA ARG A 34 -13.92 -10.56 5.79
C ARG A 34 -15.43 -10.57 5.84
N GLU A 35 -16.04 -9.82 4.94
CA GLU A 35 -17.47 -9.86 4.72
C GLU A 35 -17.78 -10.15 3.26
N HIS A 36 -18.96 -10.73 3.06
CA HIS A 36 -19.54 -10.99 1.75
C HIS A 36 -20.97 -10.47 1.79
N LEU A 37 -21.12 -9.18 1.53
CA LEU A 37 -22.43 -8.54 1.35
C LEU A 37 -22.81 -8.65 -0.13
N THR A 38 -22.69 -7.56 -0.89
CA THR A 38 -22.91 -7.51 -2.34
C THR A 38 -21.64 -7.67 -3.16
N ALA A 39 -20.48 -7.42 -2.56
CA ALA A 39 -19.14 -7.67 -3.12
C ALA A 39 -18.20 -8.16 -1.99
N PRO A 40 -17.13 -8.90 -2.32
CA PRO A 40 -16.13 -9.27 -1.32
C PRO A 40 -15.50 -8.01 -0.72
N LEU A 41 -15.49 -7.90 0.61
CA LEU A 41 -14.88 -6.76 1.30
C LEU A 41 -14.14 -7.17 2.58
N ILE A 42 -13.21 -6.34 3.02
CA ILE A 42 -12.62 -6.41 4.36
C ILE A 42 -13.12 -5.18 5.11
N GLY A 43 -13.81 -5.40 6.23
CA GLY A 43 -14.17 -4.34 7.16
C GLY A 43 -13.09 -4.20 8.24
N ILE A 44 -12.76 -2.96 8.57
CA ILE A 44 -11.71 -2.60 9.53
C ILE A 44 -12.33 -1.63 10.53
N TRP A 45 -12.36 -2.01 11.81
CA TRP A 45 -12.93 -1.24 12.91
C TRP A 45 -11.85 -0.94 13.96
N PRO A 46 -11.06 0.13 13.77
CA PRO A 46 -10.10 0.59 14.78
C PRO A 46 -10.83 1.08 16.04
N ALA A 47 -10.17 1.00 17.19
CA ALA A 47 -10.76 1.47 18.46
C ALA A 47 -10.84 3.01 18.52
N THR A 48 -9.92 3.69 17.84
CA THR A 48 -9.71 5.15 17.95
C THR A 48 -10.02 5.94 16.68
N HIS A 49 -10.22 5.26 15.55
CA HIS A 49 -10.48 5.87 14.25
C HIS A 49 -11.83 5.43 13.68
N PRO A 50 -12.42 6.21 12.75
CA PRO A 50 -13.63 5.79 12.05
C PRO A 50 -13.43 4.44 11.34
N PRO A 51 -14.43 3.56 11.37
CA PRO A 51 -14.38 2.31 10.62
C PRO A 51 -14.42 2.58 9.12
N PHE A 52 -13.80 1.69 8.36
CA PHE A 52 -13.69 1.80 6.91
C PHE A 52 -13.62 0.40 6.29
N ASP A 53 -13.81 0.34 4.97
CA ASP A 53 -13.81 -0.91 4.23
C ASP A 53 -12.92 -0.88 3.00
N VAL A 54 -12.41 -2.06 2.64
CA VAL A 54 -11.73 -2.35 1.38
C VAL A 54 -12.61 -3.28 0.58
N ARG A 55 -13.24 -2.77 -0.49
CA ARG A 55 -14.10 -3.55 -1.40
C ARG A 55 -13.32 -4.01 -2.61
N PHE A 56 -13.45 -5.29 -2.94
CA PHE A 56 -12.78 -5.91 -4.08
C PHE A 56 -13.76 -5.99 -5.25
N HIS A 57 -13.40 -5.34 -6.35
CA HIS A 57 -14.09 -5.36 -7.63
C HIS A 57 -13.28 -6.23 -8.59
N PHE A 58 -13.24 -7.53 -8.27
CA PHE A 58 -12.46 -8.49 -9.03
C PHE A 58 -12.86 -8.52 -10.52
N PRO A 59 -11.91 -8.80 -11.42
CA PRO A 59 -10.50 -9.09 -11.13
C PRO A 59 -9.60 -7.85 -11.20
N HIS A 60 -10.10 -6.63 -11.43
CA HIS A 60 -9.20 -5.54 -11.86
C HIS A 60 -8.98 -4.42 -10.85
N MET A 61 -9.87 -4.30 -9.86
CA MET A 61 -9.89 -3.13 -9.00
C MET A 61 -10.26 -3.47 -7.55
N ALA A 62 -9.79 -2.66 -6.62
CA ALA A 62 -10.36 -2.56 -5.29
C ALA A 62 -10.60 -1.08 -4.94
N SER A 63 -11.36 -0.80 -3.89
CA SER A 63 -11.62 0.56 -3.41
C SER A 63 -11.58 0.61 -1.88
N CYS A 64 -11.04 1.69 -1.32
CA CYS A 64 -11.06 1.98 0.12
C CYS A 64 -11.76 3.31 0.39
N ASP A 65 -12.62 3.35 1.42
CA ASP A 65 -13.38 4.53 1.83
C ASP A 65 -12.88 5.21 3.12
N GLY A 66 -11.73 4.77 3.64
CA GLY A 66 -11.07 5.37 4.79
C GLY A 66 -10.51 6.78 4.53
N THR A 67 -9.92 7.35 5.57
CA THR A 67 -9.10 8.57 5.53
C THR A 67 -7.87 8.40 4.62
N PRO A 68 -7.22 9.48 4.15
CA PRO A 68 -6.01 9.39 3.33
C PRO A 68 -4.92 8.50 3.94
N GLU A 69 -4.72 8.58 5.25
CA GLU A 69 -3.75 7.79 6.00
C GLU A 69 -4.12 6.30 6.02
N GLN A 70 -5.40 5.98 6.26
CA GLN A 70 -5.92 4.61 6.16
C GLN A 70 -5.80 4.06 4.73
N GLN A 71 -6.08 4.89 3.73
CA GLN A 71 -5.98 4.52 2.31
C GLN A 71 -4.52 4.21 1.92
N ALA A 72 -3.56 4.98 2.42
CA ALA A 72 -2.13 4.77 2.20
C ALA A 72 -1.65 3.43 2.77
N LEU A 73 -1.97 3.15 4.05
CA LEU A 73 -1.62 1.89 4.71
C LEU A 73 -2.22 0.67 3.99
N VAL A 74 -3.49 0.75 3.60
CA VAL A 74 -4.14 -0.31 2.79
C VAL A 74 -3.42 -0.50 1.45
N ALA A 75 -3.05 0.60 0.78
CA ALA A 75 -2.36 0.54 -0.51
C ALA A 75 -1.04 -0.23 -0.40
N LEU A 76 -0.29 0.00 0.68
CA LEU A 76 0.98 -0.66 0.96
C LEU A 76 0.79 -2.15 1.24
N CYS A 77 -0.12 -2.52 2.13
CA CYS A 77 -0.46 -3.93 2.39
C CYS A 77 -0.88 -4.65 1.10
N MET A 78 -1.68 -3.98 0.26
CA MET A 78 -2.15 -4.54 -1.01
C MET A 78 -1.00 -4.71 -2.01
N ALA A 79 -0.09 -3.73 -2.12
CA ALA A 79 1.06 -3.78 -3.01
C ALA A 79 2.01 -4.93 -2.65
N GLN A 80 2.29 -5.12 -1.36
CA GLN A 80 3.14 -6.22 -0.87
C GLN A 80 2.55 -7.59 -1.21
N GLU A 81 1.26 -7.80 -0.94
CA GLU A 81 0.61 -9.07 -1.26
C GLU A 81 0.55 -9.31 -2.76
N CYS A 82 0.16 -8.30 -3.57
CA CYS A 82 0.10 -8.45 -5.03
C CYS A 82 1.47 -8.71 -5.67
N ARG A 83 2.56 -8.18 -5.10
CA ARG A 83 3.93 -8.41 -5.60
C ARG A 83 4.35 -9.87 -5.52
N LYS A 84 3.88 -10.63 -4.52
CA LYS A 84 4.12 -12.09 -4.42
C LYS A 84 3.62 -12.84 -5.67
N HIS A 85 2.69 -12.23 -6.40
CA HIS A 85 2.11 -12.72 -7.65
C HIS A 85 2.60 -11.94 -8.89
N GLY A 86 3.60 -11.08 -8.76
CA GLY A 86 4.16 -10.28 -9.86
C GLY A 86 3.24 -9.15 -10.34
N ILE A 87 2.28 -8.72 -9.52
CA ILE A 87 1.29 -7.70 -9.87
C ILE A 87 1.62 -6.38 -9.19
N ARG A 88 1.61 -5.29 -9.97
CA ARG A 88 1.75 -3.93 -9.45
C ARG A 88 0.38 -3.26 -9.32
N ILE A 89 0.19 -2.59 -8.19
CA ILE A 89 -1.01 -1.82 -7.91
C ILE A 89 -0.68 -0.33 -8.01
N VAL A 90 -1.60 0.43 -8.60
CA VAL A 90 -1.57 1.89 -8.56
C VAL A 90 -2.77 2.39 -7.77
N MET A 91 -2.55 3.46 -7.01
CA MET A 91 -3.59 4.14 -6.27
C MET A 91 -4.08 5.32 -7.13
N ALA A 92 -5.39 5.38 -7.35
CA ALA A 92 -6.01 6.36 -8.24
C ALA A 92 -7.25 6.98 -7.58
N THR A 93 -7.43 8.29 -7.73
CA THR A 93 -8.67 8.91 -7.26
C THR A 93 -9.84 8.55 -8.19
N LYS A 94 -11.08 8.85 -7.78
CA LYS A 94 -12.26 8.64 -8.63
C LYS A 94 -12.18 9.42 -9.94
N ASP A 95 -11.47 10.54 -9.91
CA ASP A 95 -11.02 11.26 -11.09
C ASP A 95 -9.60 10.76 -11.43
N ALA A 96 -9.44 10.08 -12.56
CA ALA A 96 -8.17 9.47 -12.95
C ALA A 96 -7.04 10.48 -13.23
N SER A 97 -7.30 11.78 -13.05
CA SER A 97 -6.30 12.86 -13.10
C SER A 97 -5.18 12.72 -12.07
N PHE A 98 -5.39 11.96 -10.99
CA PHE A 98 -4.39 11.69 -9.95
C PHE A 98 -4.19 10.18 -9.77
N VAL A 99 -3.00 9.71 -10.16
CA VAL A 99 -2.57 8.30 -10.02
C VAL A 99 -1.15 8.27 -9.48
N CYS A 100 -0.89 7.39 -8.53
CA CYS A 100 0.45 7.12 -8.03
C CYS A 100 0.74 5.61 -7.98
N ALA A 101 1.97 5.24 -8.34
CA ALA A 101 2.47 3.91 -8.04
C ALA A 101 2.73 3.81 -6.54
N VAL A 102 2.42 2.64 -5.97
CA VAL A 102 2.71 2.34 -4.57
C VAL A 102 4.00 1.52 -4.57
N GLU A 103 5.09 2.11 -4.09
CA GLU A 103 6.36 1.40 -3.86
C GLU A 103 6.44 0.89 -2.42
N GLU A 104 7.02 -0.29 -2.24
CA GLU A 104 7.17 -0.95 -0.94
C GLU A 104 8.32 -0.33 -0.13
N GLY A 105 8.13 -0.18 1.18
CA GLY A 105 9.22 -0.09 2.15
C GLY A 105 9.49 -1.48 2.75
N ASP A 106 10.73 -1.74 3.18
CA ASP A 106 11.26 -3.07 3.52
C ASP A 106 10.45 -3.86 4.58
N THR A 107 9.58 -3.23 5.39
CA THR A 107 8.59 -3.93 6.22
C THR A 107 7.30 -3.11 6.43
N VAL A 108 6.15 -3.76 6.73
CA VAL A 108 4.92 -3.07 7.20
C VAL A 108 5.16 -2.31 8.51
N THR A 109 6.02 -2.86 9.37
CA THR A 109 6.38 -2.29 10.67
C THR A 109 7.05 -0.91 10.53
N ASP A 110 7.85 -0.71 9.47
CA ASP A 110 8.47 0.58 9.14
C ASP A 110 7.45 1.67 8.72
N LEU A 111 6.20 1.28 8.39
CA LEU A 111 5.14 2.17 7.87
C LEU A 111 4.24 2.74 8.98
N LEU A 112 4.30 2.15 10.17
CA LEU A 112 3.64 2.66 11.37
C LEU A 112 4.36 3.88 11.97
N ASP A 113 5.55 4.20 11.45
CA ASP A 113 6.27 5.42 11.79
C ASP A 113 5.76 6.59 10.93
N PRO A 114 4.97 7.52 11.49
CA PRO A 114 4.42 8.67 10.76
C PRO A 114 5.50 9.63 10.24
N ASP A 115 6.74 9.55 10.74
CA ASP A 115 7.85 10.39 10.27
C ASP A 115 8.46 9.87 8.95
N ARG A 116 8.08 8.66 8.50
CA ARG A 116 8.71 7.99 7.35
C ARG A 116 7.94 8.07 6.04
N TRP A 117 6.73 8.63 6.05
CA TRP A 117 5.93 8.87 4.85
C TRP A 117 5.36 10.28 4.87
N SER A 118 5.45 10.99 3.74
CA SER A 118 4.84 12.30 3.57
C SER A 118 4.12 12.39 2.23
N PHE A 119 2.98 13.08 2.20
CA PHE A 119 2.36 13.48 0.95
C PHE A 119 3.27 14.48 0.26
N ILE A 120 3.78 14.13 -0.91
CA ILE A 120 4.45 15.11 -1.76
C ILE A 120 3.39 16.14 -2.17
N ASN A 121 3.68 17.42 -1.91
CA ASN A 121 2.80 18.49 -2.36
C ASN A 121 2.81 18.51 -3.90
N PRO A 122 1.65 18.34 -4.57
CA PRO A 122 1.56 18.28 -6.03
C PRO A 122 1.99 19.57 -6.73
N ASN A 123 2.14 20.67 -5.99
CA ASN A 123 2.63 21.95 -6.49
C ASN A 123 4.15 22.15 -6.35
N LEU A 124 4.86 21.25 -5.65
CA LEU A 124 6.30 21.34 -5.41
C LEU A 124 7.12 20.48 -6.39
N LEU A 125 6.53 19.42 -6.94
CA LEU A 125 7.14 18.56 -7.95
C LEU A 125 6.08 18.21 -9.00
N GLY A 126 6.37 18.52 -10.26
CA GLY A 126 5.47 18.24 -11.36
C GLY A 126 5.19 16.74 -11.49
N HIS A 127 3.90 16.39 -11.41
CA HIS A 127 3.28 15.11 -11.75
C HIS A 127 3.60 13.90 -10.86
N GLY A 128 2.59 13.51 -10.08
CA GLY A 128 2.47 12.19 -9.44
C GLY A 128 2.78 12.25 -7.95
N ASP A 129 1.75 12.11 -7.12
CA ASP A 129 1.90 12.03 -5.66
C ASP A 129 2.52 10.68 -5.28
N ILE A 130 3.83 10.54 -5.39
CA ILE A 130 4.54 9.33 -4.99
C ILE A 130 4.59 9.29 -3.46
N MET A 131 4.08 8.21 -2.85
CA MET A 131 4.42 7.92 -1.46
C MET A 131 5.84 7.37 -1.43
N HIS A 132 6.77 8.10 -0.81
CA HIS A 132 8.12 7.63 -0.56
C HIS A 132 8.25 7.19 0.90
N SER A 133 8.73 5.97 1.12
CA SER A 133 9.32 5.56 2.40
C SER A 133 10.80 5.94 2.42
N TYR A 134 11.25 6.65 3.45
CA TYR A 134 12.68 6.89 3.63
C TYR A 134 13.40 5.60 4.07
N PRO A 135 14.60 5.28 3.53
CA PRO A 135 15.37 4.13 3.99
C PRO A 135 15.69 4.24 5.49
N SER A 136 15.77 3.10 6.17
CA SER A 136 16.11 3.09 7.61
C SER A 136 17.54 3.61 7.77
N PRO A 137 17.82 4.47 8.76
CA PRO A 137 19.19 4.96 9.00
C PRO A 137 20.19 3.82 9.28
N ASP A 138 19.71 2.62 9.63
CA ASP A 138 20.53 1.43 9.87
C ASP A 138 20.91 0.64 8.60
N GLN A 139 20.49 1.06 7.40
CA GLN A 139 20.80 0.36 6.14
C GLN A 139 21.94 0.98 5.31
N ASP A 140 22.56 2.07 5.79
CA ASP A 140 23.61 2.80 5.05
C ASP A 140 25.04 2.51 5.56
N GLU A 141 25.29 1.32 6.12
CA GLU A 141 26.66 0.82 6.34
C GLU A 141 26.93 -0.44 5.53
N SER A 142 27.09 -0.28 4.22
CA SER A 142 27.94 -1.17 3.43
C SER A 142 29.34 -0.53 3.32
N PRO A 143 30.36 -1.00 4.07
CA PRO A 143 31.71 -0.49 3.87
C PRO A 143 32.32 -1.11 2.61
N GLY A 144 32.45 -0.28 1.58
CA GLY A 144 33.59 -0.25 0.65
C GLY A 144 33.87 -1.50 -0.18
N HIS A 145 33.29 -1.59 -1.38
CA HIS A 145 33.95 -2.25 -2.50
C HIS A 145 34.74 -1.19 -3.27
N SER A 146 36.06 -1.13 -3.04
CA SER A 146 36.97 -0.35 -3.87
C SER A 146 37.12 -1.02 -5.26
N PRO A 147 37.10 -0.26 -6.37
CA PRO A 147 37.31 -0.80 -7.70
C PRO A 147 38.80 -0.94 -8.03
N ASP A 148 39.11 -2.02 -8.77
CA ASP A 148 40.17 -2.26 -9.75
C ASP A 148 41.62 -1.79 -9.51
N GLN A 149 42.57 -2.70 -9.76
CA GLN A 149 43.49 -2.52 -10.89
C GLN A 149 44.20 -3.82 -11.31
N HIS A 150 44.07 -4.11 -12.59
CA HIS A 150 44.88 -5.02 -13.38
C HIS A 150 46.35 -4.54 -13.43
N ASP A 151 47.28 -5.48 -13.26
CA ASP A 151 48.50 -5.61 -14.08
C ASP A 151 48.91 -7.10 -14.11
#